data_AF-A0A452XJ30-F1
#
_entry.id   AF-A0A452XJ30-F1
#
_cell.length_a   1.000
_cell.length_b   1.000
_cell.length_c   1.000
_cell.angle_alpha   90.00
_cell.angle_beta   90.00
_cell.angle_gamma   90.00
#
_symmetry.space_group_name_H-M   'P 1'
#
loop_
_entity.id
_entity.type
_entity.pdbx_description
1 polymer ?
#
loop_
_entity_poly.entity_id
_entity_poly.type
_entity_poly.pdbx_seq_one_letter_code
_entity_poly.pdbx_strand_id
1 'polypeptide(L)'
;AEDNLIFSDTLIALQLMRTQFPKLEKVVTQPFILQSQLYSSVKDRTQVDRDLESLKKDRVLRVFKLNTGQDDHAIMFMDDYLKQMESAVRRSKGKNQDCSEVFEWFEKYVLPSKLDVSIDHLELCSLLSHGGDARDKHITLLMNAGLLVSIFHGIIVMGVFVFTCWSFLKYFPWDH
;
A
#
# COMPACT_ATOMS: atom_id res chain seq x y z
N ALA A 1 19.38 -27.85 11.79
CA ALA A 1 19.52 -27.11 10.53
C ALA A 1 19.35 -25.66 10.90
N GLU A 2 20.44 -24.89 10.87
CA GLU A 2 20.39 -23.45 11.11
C GLU A 2 19.66 -22.83 9.92
N ASP A 3 18.45 -22.33 10.15
CA ASP A 3 17.76 -21.43 9.24
C ASP A 3 18.62 -20.16 9.14
N ASN A 4 19.60 -20.18 8.24
CA ASN A 4 20.22 -18.99 7.71
C ASN A 4 19.11 -18.21 7.01
N LEU A 5 18.41 -17.36 7.77
CA LEU A 5 17.64 -16.24 7.27
C LEU A 5 18.63 -15.36 6.51
N ILE A 6 18.89 -15.70 5.24
CA ILE A 6 19.55 -14.83 4.28
C ILE A 6 18.54 -13.71 4.02
N PHE A 7 18.45 -12.77 4.96
CA PHE A 7 17.73 -11.53 4.74
C PHE A 7 18.43 -10.86 3.57
N SER A 8 17.72 -10.68 2.45
CA SER A 8 18.30 -10.01 1.31
C SER A 8 18.62 -8.56 1.70
N ASP A 9 19.68 -8.00 1.12
CA ASP A 9 20.07 -6.61 1.33
C ASP A 9 18.87 -5.65 1.09
N THR A 10 17.97 -6.03 0.18
CA THR A 10 16.71 -5.35 -0.09
C THR A 10 15.79 -5.29 1.13
N LEU A 11 15.54 -6.42 1.81
CA LEU A 11 14.67 -6.44 2.99
C LEU A 11 15.28 -5.64 4.14
N ILE A 12 16.59 -5.75 4.35
CA ILE A 12 17.31 -5.01 5.38
C ILE A 12 17.20 -3.50 5.11
N ALA A 13 17.46 -3.06 3.88
CA ALA A 13 17.32 -1.67 3.49
C ALA A 13 15.89 -1.15 3.71
N LEU A 14 14.88 -1.94 3.31
CA LEU A 14 13.47 -1.60 3.54
C LEU A 14 13.14 -1.45 5.03
N GLN A 15 13.62 -2.37 5.87
CA GLN A 15 13.41 -2.30 7.32
C GLN A 15 14.08 -1.06 7.92
N LEU A 16 15.33 -0.77 7.54
CA LEU A 16 16.05 0.42 8.00
C LEU A 16 15.31 1.69 7.61
N MET A 17 14.90 1.85 6.36
CA MET A 17 14.13 3.01 5.90
C MET A 17 12.80 3.14 6.64
N ARG A 18 12.09 2.03 6.89
CA ARG A 18 10.85 1.99 7.66
C ARG A 18 11.06 2.51 9.09
N THR A 19 12.16 2.15 9.75
CA THR A 19 12.46 2.61 11.12
C THR A 19 12.81 4.09 11.22
N GLN A 20 13.36 4.66 10.16
CA GLN A 20 13.72 6.08 10.08
C GLN A 20 12.51 6.97 9.76
N PHE A 21 11.36 6.39 9.44
CA PHE A 21 10.16 7.15 9.14
C PHE A 21 9.71 7.97 10.36
N PRO A 22 9.49 9.29 10.21
CA PRO A 22 9.20 10.16 11.33
C PRO A 22 7.83 9.82 11.94
N LYS A 23 7.83 9.54 13.24
CA LYS A 23 6.59 9.35 14.02
C LYS A 23 6.03 10.72 14.38
N LEU A 24 5.32 11.34 13.43
CA LEU A 24 4.65 12.61 13.67
C LEU A 24 3.39 12.37 14.51
N GLU A 25 3.38 12.84 15.76
CA GLU A 25 2.24 12.67 16.69
C GLU A 25 0.90 13.18 16.14
N LYS A 26 0.94 14.14 15.20
CA LYS A 26 -0.25 14.76 14.60
C LYS A 26 -0.69 14.14 13.27
N VAL A 27 0.16 13.31 12.64
CA VAL A 27 -0.12 12.72 11.33
C VAL A 27 0.16 11.21 11.43
N VAL A 28 -0.91 10.43 11.61
CA VAL A 28 -0.85 8.96 11.66
C VAL A 28 -0.73 8.43 10.22
N THR A 29 0.39 8.74 9.57
CA THR A 29 0.78 8.13 8.29
C THR A 29 1.67 6.94 8.57
N GLN A 30 1.31 5.81 7.98
CA GLN A 30 2.12 4.60 8.03
C GLN A 30 3.30 4.75 7.06
N PRO A 31 4.47 4.16 7.39
CA PRO A 31 5.68 4.36 6.62
C PRO A 31 5.55 3.75 5.22
N PHE A 32 6.05 4.47 4.22
CA PHE A 32 6.22 3.97 2.86
C PHE A 32 7.57 4.43 2.31
N ILE A 33 8.10 3.67 1.38
CA ILE A 33 9.44 3.83 0.82
C ILE A 33 9.31 3.96 -0.69
N LEU A 34 10.02 4.90 -1.30
CA LEU A 34 10.02 4.98 -2.76
C LEU A 34 10.99 3.95 -3.34
N GLN A 35 10.60 3.32 -4.44
CA GLN A 35 11.49 2.38 -5.15
C GLN A 35 12.76 3.10 -5.61
N SER A 36 12.65 4.36 -6.02
CA SER A 36 13.80 5.23 -6.29
C SER A 36 14.75 5.40 -5.10
N GLN A 37 14.25 5.45 -3.86
CA GLN A 37 15.08 5.49 -2.64
C GLN A 37 15.78 4.15 -2.42
N LEU A 38 15.06 3.04 -2.59
CA LEU A 38 15.62 1.70 -2.46
C LEU A 38 16.74 1.44 -3.47
N TYR A 39 16.56 1.87 -4.73
CA TYR A 39 17.59 1.81 -5.77
C TYR A 39 18.81 2.69 -5.53
N SER A 40 18.69 3.68 -4.64
CA SER A 40 19.82 4.53 -4.24
C SER A 40 20.61 3.89 -3.10
N SER A 41 19.97 3.06 -2.27
CA SER A 41 20.62 2.37 -1.14
C SER A 41 21.17 0.98 -1.49
N VAL A 42 20.60 0.29 -2.48
CA VAL A 42 21.04 -1.05 -2.90
C VAL A 42 21.68 -0.98 -4.30
N LYS A 43 22.88 -1.55 -4.44
CA LYS A 43 23.68 -1.44 -5.67
C LYS A 43 23.09 -2.24 -6.85
N ASP A 44 22.57 -3.42 -6.60
CA ASP A 44 22.02 -4.31 -7.64
C ASP A 44 20.51 -4.13 -7.78
N ARG A 45 20.11 -3.30 -8.75
CA ARG A 45 18.69 -3.04 -9.05
C ARG A 45 17.95 -4.30 -9.55
N THR A 46 18.63 -5.18 -10.26
CA THR A 46 18.02 -6.42 -10.78
C THR A 46 17.69 -7.36 -9.63
N GLN A 47 18.56 -7.43 -8.61
CA GLN A 47 18.28 -8.20 -7.41
C GLN A 47 17.14 -7.58 -6.60
N VAL A 48 17.09 -6.24 -6.49
CA VAL A 48 15.96 -5.55 -5.85
C VAL A 48 14.63 -5.90 -6.53
N ASP A 49 14.56 -5.86 -7.86
CA ASP A 49 13.34 -6.23 -8.58
C ASP A 49 12.90 -7.67 -8.29
N ARG A 50 13.83 -8.63 -8.31
CA ARG A 50 13.54 -10.03 -8.00
C ARG A 50 13.05 -10.20 -6.56
N ASP A 51 13.70 -9.54 -5.62
CA ASP A 51 13.34 -9.58 -4.21
C ASP A 51 11.97 -8.95 -3.97
N LEU A 52 11.69 -7.79 -4.58
CA LEU A 52 10.38 -7.14 -4.48
C LEU A 52 9.27 -8.03 -5.03
N GLU A 53 9.50 -8.69 -6.17
CA GLU A 53 8.53 -9.63 -6.73
C GLU A 53 8.30 -10.84 -5.81
N SER A 54 9.36 -11.39 -5.20
CA SER A 54 9.24 -12.47 -4.21
C SER A 54 8.45 -12.02 -2.98
N LEU A 55 8.84 -10.88 -2.39
CA LEU A 55 8.22 -10.34 -1.18
C LEU A 55 6.75 -9.91 -1.42
N LYS A 56 6.42 -9.46 -2.63
CA LYS A 56 5.04 -9.21 -3.06
C LYS A 56 4.23 -10.50 -3.13
N LYS A 57 4.80 -11.57 -3.72
CA LYS A 57 4.17 -12.89 -3.79
C LYS A 57 3.94 -13.50 -2.40
N ASP A 58 4.90 -13.32 -1.51
CA ASP A 58 4.85 -13.76 -0.12
C ASP A 58 3.98 -12.85 0.76
N ARG A 59 3.43 -11.78 0.20
CA ARG A 59 2.56 -10.80 0.90
C ARG A 59 3.24 -10.18 2.12
N VAL A 60 4.54 -9.97 2.04
CA VAL A 60 5.31 -9.24 3.05
C VAL A 60 5.18 -7.74 2.83
N LEU A 61 5.17 -7.33 1.55
CA LEU A 61 5.05 -5.94 1.13
C LEU A 61 4.05 -5.78 0.00
N ARG A 62 3.67 -4.53 -0.23
CA ARG A 62 2.86 -4.11 -1.37
C ARG A 62 3.56 -2.97 -2.09
N VAL A 63 3.54 -3.04 -3.41
CA VAL A 63 4.08 -2.03 -4.30
C VAL A 63 2.91 -1.31 -4.96
N PHE A 64 3.02 0.00 -5.07
CA PHE A 64 1.98 0.88 -5.60
C PHE A 64 2.59 1.81 -6.63
N LYS A 65 1.92 1.99 -7.77
CA LYS A 65 2.36 2.93 -8.80
C LYS A 65 1.93 4.35 -8.44
N LEU A 66 2.86 5.31 -8.49
CA LEU A 66 2.60 6.72 -8.19
C LEU A 66 2.39 7.51 -9.49
N ASN A 67 1.28 8.25 -9.58
CA ASN A 67 0.90 9.02 -10.78
C ASN A 67 1.45 10.45 -10.82
N THR A 68 2.61 10.70 -10.24
CA THR A 68 3.18 12.06 -10.09
C THR A 68 4.08 12.49 -11.24
N GLY A 69 3.96 11.83 -12.39
CA GLY A 69 4.68 12.19 -13.62
C GLY A 69 6.09 11.59 -13.76
N GLN A 70 6.61 10.87 -12.75
CA GLN A 70 7.94 10.24 -12.77
C GLN A 70 7.92 8.69 -12.83
N ASP A 71 6.75 8.06 -13.01
CA ASP A 71 6.60 6.59 -13.06
C ASP A 71 7.28 5.85 -11.88
N ASP A 72 7.27 6.47 -10.69
CA ASP A 72 7.89 5.90 -9.49
C ASP A 72 6.90 5.01 -8.73
N HIS A 73 7.42 4.10 -7.91
CA HIS A 73 6.61 3.20 -7.10
C HIS A 73 6.81 3.44 -5.61
N ALA A 74 5.74 3.34 -4.84
CA ALA A 74 5.78 3.29 -3.39
C ALA A 74 5.72 1.83 -2.90
N ILE A 75 6.52 1.51 -1.90
CA ILE A 75 6.62 0.21 -1.27
C ILE A 75 6.17 0.38 0.19
N MET A 76 5.25 -0.44 0.65
CA MET A 76 4.75 -0.44 2.03
C MET A 76 4.71 -1.87 2.57
N PHE A 77 5.08 -2.06 3.84
CA PHE A 77 4.91 -3.36 4.49
C PHE A 77 3.42 -3.67 4.66
N MET A 78 3.04 -4.94 4.50
CA MET A 78 1.63 -5.33 4.62
C MET A 78 1.06 -5.01 6.00
N ASP A 79 1.83 -5.19 7.07
CA ASP A 79 1.41 -4.82 8.43
C ASP A 79 1.07 -3.33 8.56
N ASP A 80 1.87 -2.47 7.93
CA ASP A 80 1.67 -1.03 7.95
C ASP A 80 0.47 -0.64 7.10
N TYR A 81 0.31 -1.30 5.96
CA TYR A 81 -0.84 -1.12 5.11
C TYR A 81 -2.15 -1.50 5.83
N LEU A 82 -2.18 -2.62 6.54
CA LEU A 82 -3.34 -3.04 7.34
C LEU A 82 -3.66 -2.02 8.45
N LYS A 83 -2.65 -1.53 9.18
CA LYS A 83 -2.84 -0.46 10.19
C LYS A 83 -3.38 0.84 9.58
N GLN A 84 -2.94 1.18 8.37
CA GLN A 84 -3.43 2.35 7.64
C GLN A 84 -4.91 2.17 7.29
N MET A 85 -5.26 0.97 6.82
CA MET A 85 -6.63 0.59 6.51
C MET A 85 -7.51 0.64 7.76
N GLU A 86 -7.14 -0.01 8.86
CA GLU A 86 -7.87 0.06 10.14
C GLU A 86 -8.09 1.51 10.59
N SER A 87 -7.06 2.36 10.47
CA SER A 87 -7.16 3.78 10.81
C SER A 87 -8.14 4.52 9.89
N ALA A 88 -8.18 4.18 8.60
CA ALA A 88 -9.14 4.73 7.65
C ALA A 88 -10.57 4.25 7.95
N VAL A 89 -10.76 2.97 8.26
CA VAL A 89 -12.04 2.39 8.69
C VAL A 89 -12.53 3.09 9.96
N ARG A 90 -11.66 3.30 10.94
CA ARG A 90 -12.04 3.99 12.19
C ARG A 90 -12.52 5.42 11.94
N ARG A 91 -11.92 6.13 10.98
CA ARG A 91 -12.38 7.47 10.58
C ARG A 91 -13.71 7.43 9.81
N SER A 92 -13.99 6.36 9.08
CA SER A 92 -15.24 6.21 8.30
C SER A 92 -16.41 5.66 9.11
N LYS A 93 -16.15 4.94 10.21
CA LYS A 93 -17.15 4.31 11.12
C LYS A 93 -18.12 5.27 11.83
N GLY A 94 -18.05 6.58 11.59
CA GLY A 94 -18.99 7.55 12.13
C GLY A 94 -20.38 7.58 11.47
N LYS A 95 -20.69 6.75 10.45
CA LYS A 95 -21.92 6.95 9.66
C LYS A 95 -22.85 5.77 9.34
N ASN A 96 -22.51 4.47 9.40
CA ASN A 96 -23.47 3.35 9.21
C ASN A 96 -22.83 1.96 9.47
N GLN A 97 -23.57 1.01 10.03
CA GLN A 97 -23.12 -0.35 10.37
C GLN A 97 -22.81 -1.22 9.13
N ASP A 98 -23.67 -1.16 8.10
CA ASP A 98 -23.49 -1.83 6.79
C ASP A 98 -22.17 -1.46 6.07
N CYS A 99 -21.55 -0.33 6.46
CA CYS A 99 -20.35 0.18 5.80
C CYS A 99 -19.06 -0.42 6.39
N SER A 100 -19.14 -1.20 7.47
CA SER A 100 -17.95 -1.85 8.06
C SER A 100 -17.57 -3.13 7.31
N GLU A 101 -18.55 -3.90 6.82
CA GLU A 101 -18.34 -5.22 6.23
C GLU A 101 -17.57 -5.17 4.91
N VAL A 102 -17.76 -4.11 4.10
CA VAL A 102 -17.00 -3.91 2.86
C VAL A 102 -15.49 -3.87 3.10
N PHE A 103 -15.04 -3.34 4.23
CA PHE A 103 -13.61 -3.29 4.55
C PHE A 103 -13.06 -4.69 4.85
N GLU A 104 -13.85 -5.53 5.53
CA GLU A 104 -13.50 -6.93 5.77
C GLU A 104 -13.49 -7.74 4.46
N TRP A 105 -14.45 -7.49 3.57
CA TRP A 105 -14.47 -8.12 2.24
C TRP A 105 -13.27 -7.70 1.41
N PHE A 106 -12.91 -6.43 1.48
CA PHE A 106 -11.74 -5.91 0.79
C PHE A 106 -10.45 -6.56 1.32
N GLU A 107 -10.28 -6.66 2.64
CA GLU A 107 -9.13 -7.33 3.25
C GLU A 107 -9.07 -8.81 2.90
N LYS A 108 -10.21 -9.51 2.91
CA LYS A 108 -10.28 -10.96 2.77
C LYS A 108 -10.28 -11.44 1.32
N TYR A 109 -10.90 -10.71 0.40
CA TYR A 109 -11.10 -11.14 -0.98
C TYR A 109 -10.26 -10.33 -1.96
N VAL A 110 -10.05 -9.02 -1.72
CA VAL A 110 -9.33 -8.16 -2.67
C VAL A 110 -7.82 -8.20 -2.44
N LEU A 111 -7.34 -8.06 -1.19
CA LEU A 111 -5.89 -8.08 -0.91
C LEU A 111 -5.20 -9.40 -1.29
N PRO A 112 -5.78 -10.59 -1.00
CA PRO A 112 -5.14 -11.86 -1.33
C PRO A 112 -5.14 -12.16 -2.83
N SER A 113 -6.18 -11.70 -3.53
CA SER A 113 -6.41 -12.02 -4.94
C SER A 113 -5.69 -11.05 -5.87
N LYS A 114 -5.46 -9.80 -5.43
CA LYS A 114 -4.86 -8.76 -6.26
C LYS A 114 -3.55 -8.22 -5.67
N LEU A 115 -2.45 -8.75 -6.19
CA LEU A 115 -1.09 -8.30 -5.89
C LEU A 115 -0.63 -7.13 -6.79
N ASP A 116 -1.31 -6.88 -7.90
CA ASP A 116 -0.96 -5.78 -8.80
C ASP A 116 -1.42 -4.42 -8.29
N VAL A 117 -0.78 -3.38 -8.86
CA VAL A 117 -0.97 -1.96 -8.52
C VAL A 117 -2.36 -1.41 -8.88
N SER A 118 -3.10 -2.05 -9.78
CA SER A 118 -4.40 -1.59 -10.27
C SER A 118 -5.40 -2.73 -10.36
N ILE A 119 -6.67 -2.43 -10.10
CA ILE A 119 -7.80 -3.35 -10.25
C ILE A 119 -8.86 -2.69 -11.14
N ASP A 120 -9.46 -3.46 -12.06
CA ASP A 120 -10.58 -2.93 -12.81
C ASP A 120 -11.84 -2.81 -11.93
N HIS A 121 -12.77 -1.92 -12.29
CA HIS A 121 -14.04 -1.77 -11.56
C HIS A 121 -14.85 -3.08 -11.56
N LEU A 122 -14.92 -3.79 -12.69
CA LEU A 122 -15.65 -5.06 -12.78
C LEU A 122 -14.98 -6.15 -11.94
N GLU A 123 -13.65 -6.19 -11.96
CA GLU A 123 -12.87 -7.13 -11.15
C GLU A 123 -13.05 -6.85 -9.65
N LEU A 124 -13.00 -5.58 -9.24
CA LEU A 124 -13.25 -5.17 -7.86
C LEU A 124 -14.67 -5.54 -7.41
N CYS A 125 -15.70 -5.25 -8.22
CA CYS A 125 -17.06 -5.67 -7.94
C CYS A 125 -17.16 -7.18 -7.76
N SER A 126 -16.54 -7.95 -8.65
CA SER A 126 -16.54 -9.41 -8.61
C SER A 126 -15.93 -9.94 -7.31
N LEU A 127 -14.77 -9.41 -6.89
CA LEU A 127 -14.11 -9.82 -5.65
C LEU A 127 -14.92 -9.43 -4.41
N LEU A 128 -15.46 -8.21 -4.36
CA LEU A 128 -16.31 -7.78 -3.24
C LEU A 128 -17.62 -8.59 -3.17
N SER A 129 -18.13 -9.06 -4.32
CA SER A 129 -19.34 -9.89 -4.40
C SER A 129 -19.19 -11.25 -3.71
N HIS A 130 -17.96 -11.69 -3.43
CA HIS A 130 -17.72 -12.91 -2.66
C HIS A 130 -18.08 -12.75 -1.16
N GLY A 131 -18.12 -11.51 -0.66
CA GLY A 131 -18.50 -11.21 0.73
C GLY A 131 -19.97 -10.87 0.90
N GLY A 132 -20.65 -10.40 -0.14
CA GLY A 132 -22.06 -9.98 -0.11
C GLY A 132 -22.45 -9.18 -1.35
N ASP A 133 -23.62 -8.55 -1.34
CA ASP A 133 -24.10 -7.71 -2.46
C ASP A 133 -23.26 -6.42 -2.60
N ALA A 134 -22.22 -6.48 -3.42
CA ALA A 134 -21.34 -5.35 -3.71
C ALA A 134 -22.06 -4.32 -4.58
N ARG A 135 -22.27 -3.12 -4.03
CA ARG A 135 -22.94 -1.99 -4.69
C ARG A 135 -21.97 -0.83 -4.86
N ASP A 136 -22.25 0.09 -5.78
CA ASP A 136 -21.41 1.28 -6.00
C ASP A 136 -21.21 2.15 -4.74
N LYS A 137 -22.16 2.11 -3.81
CA LYS A 137 -22.03 2.75 -2.50
C LYS A 137 -20.83 2.20 -1.70
N HIS A 138 -20.53 0.90 -1.81
CA HIS A 138 -19.41 0.24 -1.16
C HIS A 138 -18.07 0.67 -1.77
N ILE A 139 -18.01 0.82 -3.08
CA ILE A 139 -16.82 1.34 -3.78
C ILE A 139 -16.58 2.80 -3.41
N THR A 140 -17.64 3.61 -3.40
CA THR A 140 -17.58 5.01 -2.97
C THR A 140 -17.07 5.15 -1.54
N LEU A 141 -17.45 4.23 -0.64
CA LEU A 141 -16.95 4.20 0.74
C LEU A 141 -15.45 3.88 0.80
N LEU A 142 -14.98 2.90 0.03
CA LEU A 142 -13.56 2.57 -0.07
C LEU A 142 -12.76 3.74 -0.65
N MET A 143 -13.29 4.45 -1.64
CA MET A 143 -12.69 5.68 -2.19
C MET A 143 -12.64 6.81 -1.15
N ASN A 144 -13.73 7.05 -0.44
CA ASN A 144 -13.79 8.09 0.60
C ASN A 144 -12.89 7.76 1.80
N ALA A 145 -12.66 6.49 2.09
CA ALA A 145 -11.68 6.04 3.09
C ALA A 145 -10.22 6.22 2.59
N GLY A 146 -10.03 6.53 1.31
CA GLY A 146 -8.74 6.65 0.66
C GLY A 146 -8.13 5.30 0.25
N LEU A 147 -8.85 4.18 0.35
CA LEU A 147 -8.30 2.87 -0.02
C LEU A 147 -8.23 2.67 -1.54
N LEU A 148 -9.03 3.42 -2.30
CA LEU A 148 -9.11 3.39 -3.76
C LEU A 148 -8.97 4.79 -4.36
N VAL A 149 -8.37 4.89 -5.54
CA VAL A 149 -8.38 6.09 -6.39
C VAL A 149 -8.89 5.72 -7.76
N SER A 150 -9.90 6.44 -8.23
CA SER A 150 -10.33 6.33 -9.63
C SER A 150 -9.34 7.10 -10.51
N ILE A 151 -8.77 6.43 -11.51
CA ILE A 151 -8.07 7.07 -12.62
C ILE A 151 -8.89 6.93 -13.90
N PHE A 152 -8.65 7.80 -14.88
CA PHE A 152 -9.43 7.89 -16.13
C PHE A 152 -9.53 6.60 -16.96
N HIS A 153 -8.86 5.49 -16.59
CA HIS A 153 -8.91 4.18 -17.25
C HIS A 153 -8.92 2.97 -16.27
N GLY A 154 -9.24 3.15 -14.98
CA GLY A 154 -9.30 2.04 -14.00
C GLY A 154 -9.35 2.49 -12.54
N ILE A 155 -9.42 1.54 -11.59
CA ILE A 155 -9.32 1.84 -10.15
C ILE A 155 -7.92 1.44 -9.67
N ILE A 156 -7.13 2.40 -9.19
CA ILE A 156 -5.89 2.07 -8.48
C ILE A 156 -6.26 1.70 -7.06
N VAL A 157 -5.76 0.53 -6.62
CA VAL A 157 -5.80 0.14 -5.23
C VAL A 157 -4.68 0.90 -4.52
N MET A 158 -4.89 2.19 -4.26
CA MET A 158 -4.26 3.03 -3.24
C MET A 158 -4.57 4.51 -3.48
N GLY A 159 -5.20 5.14 -2.50
CA GLY A 159 -5.39 6.59 -2.41
C GLY A 159 -5.09 7.18 -1.05
N VAL A 160 -4.41 6.45 -0.17
CA VAL A 160 -4.16 6.99 1.15
C VAL A 160 -2.91 7.86 1.06
N PHE A 161 -3.15 9.15 0.81
CA PHE A 161 -2.30 10.23 1.33
C PHE A 161 -0.88 10.37 0.77
N VAL A 162 -0.57 9.82 -0.40
CA VAL A 162 0.72 10.15 -1.04
C VAL A 162 0.79 11.65 -1.38
N PHE A 163 -0.35 12.31 -1.68
CA PHE A 163 -0.34 13.71 -2.13
C PHE A 163 0.03 14.74 -1.05
N THR A 164 -0.27 14.50 0.23
CA THR A 164 0.09 15.42 1.33
C THR A 164 1.45 15.09 1.96
N CYS A 165 1.91 13.84 1.86
CA CYS A 165 3.23 13.45 2.37
C CYS A 165 4.37 13.65 1.34
N TRP A 166 4.05 13.74 0.03
CA TRP A 166 5.02 14.00 -1.04
C TRP A 166 5.80 15.29 -0.80
N SER A 167 5.10 16.37 -0.44
CA SER A 167 5.73 17.67 -0.17
C SER A 167 6.66 17.64 1.05
N PHE A 168 6.61 16.61 1.89
CA PHE A 168 7.45 16.46 3.07
C PHE A 168 8.63 15.50 2.84
N LEU A 169 8.42 14.39 2.11
CA LEU A 169 9.49 13.43 1.81
C LEU A 169 10.53 13.95 0.82
N LYS A 170 10.16 14.86 -0.08
CA LYS A 170 11.11 15.47 -1.04
C LYS A 170 12.19 16.35 -0.37
N TYR A 171 11.98 16.72 0.90
CA TYR A 171 12.88 17.57 1.69
C TYR A 171 13.62 16.81 2.80
N PHE A 172 13.53 15.48 2.84
CA PHE A 172 14.32 14.69 3.77
C PHE A 172 15.64 14.28 3.08
N PRO A 173 16.78 14.91 3.42
CA PRO A 173 18.07 14.47 2.90
C PRO A 173 18.42 13.13 3.55
N TRP A 174 18.42 12.06 2.77
CA TRP A 174 19.03 10.79 3.14
C TRP A 174 20.51 10.85 2.76
N ASP A 175 21.25 11.74 3.41
CA ASP A 175 22.71 11.81 3.32
C ASP A 175 23.28 11.13 4.57
N HIS A 176 23.71 9.86 4.42
CA HIS A 176 25.07 9.39 4.75
C HIS A 176 25.26 7.89 4.56
#